data_AF-A0A7S4CLB1-F1
#
_entry.id   AF-A0A7S4CLB1-F1
#
_cell.length_a   1.000
_cell.length_b   1.000
_cell.length_c   1.000
_cell.angle_alpha   90.00
_cell.angle_beta   90.00
_cell.angle_gamma   90.00
#
_symmetry.space_group_name_H-M   'P 1'
#
loop_
_entity.id
_entity.type
_entity.pdbx_description
1 polymer ?
#
loop_
_entity_poly.entity_id
_entity_poly.type
_entity_poly.pdbx_seq_one_letter_code
_entity_poly.pdbx_strand_id
1 'polypeptide(L)'
;SFESWTNCTEDHAYLGEGGSGPRFAIAKLTRIEKVIGVIAMNEAVRTWPPRRYSAYGTKWWRSQVHKFLWRPNAAQQAHIAAVGKAIRWPSNEPIVGMHIRRGADKWKGEEMRLLSKAAPGGEYKFIIGRGLANNLTYFVEALDAVNQKRQERSELPFKNVYLASDDASIIKSAEGFAHRYRFFFNPKEARNVDYRFTAVSGYDLFAVLHFLAKTDLMIFPMSSCFSRMAFLLQIASHPSAFGISMDVSFYLNP
;
A
#
# COMPACT_ATOMS: atom_id res chain seq x y z
N SER A 1 16.84 23.27 32.57
CA SER A 1 16.66 22.00 33.30
C SER A 1 15.18 21.68 33.26
N PHE A 2 14.77 20.64 32.54
CA PHE A 2 13.38 20.22 32.50
C PHE A 2 13.28 18.83 33.11
N GLU A 3 12.64 18.80 34.26
CA GLU A 3 12.32 17.63 35.07
C GLU A 3 11.27 16.75 34.38
N SER A 4 11.37 15.48 34.71
CA SER A 4 10.58 14.32 34.31
C SER A 4 9.07 14.49 34.42
N TRP A 5 8.35 14.09 33.37
CA TRP A 5 6.98 13.60 33.45
C TRP A 5 6.83 12.36 32.57
N THR A 6 7.05 11.18 33.16
CA THR A 6 6.57 9.89 32.64
C THR A 6 5.25 9.57 33.33
N ASN A 7 4.13 9.91 32.71
CA ASN A 7 2.82 9.40 33.13
C ASN A 7 2.37 8.32 32.16
N CYS A 8 2.78 7.08 32.42
CA CYS A 8 2.03 5.90 31.98
C CYS A 8 0.82 5.77 32.91
N THR A 9 -0.40 5.97 32.42
CA THR A 9 -1.60 5.64 33.21
C THR A 9 -1.83 4.13 33.15
N GLU A 10 -1.71 3.47 34.30
CA GLU A 10 -2.03 2.05 34.49
C GLU A 10 -3.55 1.90 34.64
N ASP A 11 -4.24 1.47 33.57
CA ASP A 11 -5.65 1.11 33.66
C ASP A 11 -5.77 -0.36 34.11
N HIS A 12 -6.14 -0.58 35.37
CA HIS A 12 -6.50 -1.89 35.89
C HIS A 12 -7.94 -2.26 35.50
N ALA A 13 -8.12 -2.98 34.40
CA ALA A 13 -9.41 -3.59 34.08
C ALA A 13 -9.59 -4.88 34.89
N TYR A 14 -10.36 -4.84 35.97
CA TYR A 14 -10.87 -6.02 36.67
C TYR A 14 -12.10 -6.57 35.91
N LEU A 15 -11.99 -7.78 35.36
CA LEU A 15 -13.15 -8.55 34.91
C LEU A 15 -13.44 -9.66 35.93
N GLY A 16 -14.50 -9.44 36.72
CA GLY A 16 -15.38 -10.41 37.39
C GLY A 16 -14.81 -11.68 38.03
N GLU A 17 -14.96 -11.79 39.34
CA GLU A 17 -14.86 -13.05 40.08
C GLU A 17 -15.99 -14.02 39.72
N GLY A 18 -15.64 -15.27 39.39
CA GLY A 18 -16.60 -16.37 39.33
C GLY A 18 -16.25 -17.46 38.32
N GLY A 19 -15.67 -18.57 38.79
CA GLY A 19 -15.61 -19.82 38.03
C GLY A 19 -14.25 -20.52 38.06
N SER A 20 -14.23 -21.75 38.56
CA SER A 20 -13.10 -22.67 38.68
C SER A 20 -12.58 -23.18 37.32
N GLY A 21 -12.03 -22.28 36.49
CA GLY A 21 -11.33 -22.60 35.25
C GLY A 21 -9.83 -22.29 35.34
N PRO A 22 -8.99 -22.81 34.42
CA PRO A 22 -7.55 -22.57 34.42
C PRO A 22 -7.28 -21.06 34.36
N ARG A 23 -6.57 -20.56 35.38
CA ARG A 23 -6.19 -19.14 35.50
C ARG A 23 -5.21 -18.81 34.38
N PHE A 24 -5.70 -18.22 33.30
CA PHE A 24 -4.84 -17.49 32.38
C PHE A 24 -4.33 -16.26 33.12
N ALA A 25 -3.02 -16.21 33.41
CA ALA A 25 -2.40 -14.98 33.87
C ALA A 25 -2.57 -13.94 32.77
N ILE A 26 -3.44 -12.96 33.00
CA ILE A 26 -3.58 -11.81 32.10
C ILE A 26 -2.25 -11.06 32.21
N ALA A 27 -1.41 -11.22 31.18
CA ALA A 27 -0.17 -10.45 31.06
C ALA A 27 -0.51 -8.96 31.15
N LYS A 28 0.29 -8.21 31.91
CA LYS A 28 0.17 -6.77 32.13
C LYS A 28 -0.18 -6.07 30.80
N LEU A 29 -1.35 -5.45 30.72
CA LEU A 29 -1.81 -4.74 29.52
C LEU A 29 -0.97 -3.47 29.35
N THR A 30 -0.02 -3.49 28.42
CA THR A 30 0.76 -2.30 28.07
C THR A 30 0.10 -1.58 26.91
N ARG A 31 -0.34 -0.34 27.13
CA ARG A 31 -0.82 0.54 26.07
C ARG A 31 0.39 1.02 25.24
N ILE A 32 0.38 0.72 23.95
CA ILE A 32 1.39 1.22 23.02
C ILE A 32 0.86 2.50 22.39
N GLU A 33 1.49 3.63 22.69
CA GLU A 33 1.17 4.92 22.06
C GLU A 33 1.68 4.97 20.62
N LYS A 34 1.12 5.88 19.81
CA LYS A 34 1.55 6.06 18.41
C LYS A 34 3.08 6.21 18.35
N VAL A 35 3.70 5.59 17.35
CA VAL A 35 5.15 5.67 17.08
C VAL A 35 5.51 7.05 16.49
N ILE A 36 5.02 8.13 17.10
CA ILE A 36 5.51 9.49 16.89
C ILE A 36 6.07 9.88 18.25
N GLY A 37 7.33 9.51 18.51
CA GLY A 37 8.03 9.89 19.75
C GLY A 37 8.41 8.76 20.70
N VAL A 38 8.36 7.49 20.30
CA VAL A 38 8.92 6.40 21.14
C VAL A 38 10.45 6.46 21.06
N ILE A 39 11.07 7.16 22.02
CA ILE A 39 12.52 7.34 22.17
C ILE A 39 13.25 6.03 22.55
N ALA A 40 12.51 4.97 22.90
CA ALA A 40 13.05 3.63 23.12
C ALA A 40 12.40 2.63 22.14
N MET A 41 12.94 2.52 20.92
CA MET A 41 12.57 1.44 20.00
C MET A 41 12.89 0.09 20.64
N ASN A 42 11.86 -0.57 21.17
CA ASN A 42 11.98 -1.93 21.68
C ASN A 42 12.43 -2.87 20.54
N GLU A 43 13.18 -3.93 20.85
CA GLU A 43 13.70 -4.87 19.82
C GLU A 43 12.58 -5.48 18.97
N ALA A 44 11.34 -5.54 19.48
CA ALA A 44 10.15 -6.00 18.76
C ALA A 44 9.60 -5.00 17.72
N VAL A 45 9.93 -3.71 17.82
CA VAL A 45 9.61 -2.68 16.81
C VAL A 45 10.60 -2.73 15.64
N ARG A 46 11.72 -3.47 15.79
CA ARG A 46 12.71 -3.63 14.73
C ARG A 46 12.02 -4.07 13.44
N THR A 47 12.31 -3.33 12.38
CA THR A 47 11.96 -3.68 11.01
C THR A 47 12.55 -5.03 10.59
N TRP A 48 13.52 -5.56 11.34
CA TRP A 48 14.23 -6.77 11.03
C TRP A 48 13.42 -8.05 11.32
N PRO A 49 13.47 -9.05 10.42
CA PRO A 49 12.89 -10.35 10.67
C PRO A 49 13.54 -11.06 11.88
N PRO A 50 12.80 -11.87 12.65
CA PRO A 50 13.39 -12.83 13.57
C PRO A 50 14.42 -13.71 12.85
N ARG A 51 15.45 -14.21 13.57
CA ARG A 51 16.56 -14.98 12.99
C ARG A 51 16.11 -16.13 12.08
N ARG A 52 15.01 -16.81 12.42
CA ARG A 52 14.43 -17.90 11.60
C ARG A 52 13.95 -17.45 10.21
N TYR A 53 13.64 -16.18 10.04
CA TYR A 53 13.10 -15.59 8.81
C TYR A 53 14.05 -14.59 8.15
N SER A 54 15.31 -14.51 8.58
CA SER A 54 16.28 -13.55 8.05
C SER A 54 16.50 -13.68 6.55
N ALA A 55 16.47 -14.91 6.03
CA ALA A 55 16.64 -15.21 4.60
C ALA A 55 15.55 -14.60 3.71
N TYR A 56 14.34 -14.36 4.23
CA TYR A 56 13.24 -13.74 3.46
C TYR A 56 13.29 -12.21 3.47
N GLY A 57 14.09 -11.63 4.36
CA GLY A 57 14.28 -10.20 4.49
C GLY A 57 13.10 -9.44 5.12
N THR A 58 13.37 -8.16 5.40
CA THR A 58 12.45 -7.23 6.09
C THR A 58 11.13 -7.02 5.38
N LYS A 59 11.14 -6.93 4.04
CA LYS A 59 9.91 -6.70 3.25
C LYS A 59 8.93 -7.85 3.40
N TRP A 60 9.41 -9.08 3.24
CA TRP A 60 8.58 -10.27 3.43
C TRP A 60 8.08 -10.39 4.87
N TRP A 61 8.93 -10.13 5.86
CA TRP A 61 8.50 -10.20 7.26
C TRP A 61 7.36 -9.23 7.58
N ARG A 62 7.51 -7.96 7.19
CA ARG A 62 6.44 -6.96 7.36
C ARG A 62 5.17 -7.34 6.61
N SER A 63 5.31 -7.94 5.43
CA SER A 63 4.16 -8.40 4.65
C SER A 63 3.27 -9.39 5.41
N GLN A 64 3.83 -10.23 6.28
CA GLN A 64 3.05 -11.20 7.06
C GLN A 64 2.16 -10.51 8.10
N VAL A 65 2.65 -9.44 8.73
CA VAL A 65 1.85 -8.61 9.65
C VAL A 65 0.67 -7.98 8.91
N HIS A 66 0.93 -7.38 7.74
CA HIS A 66 -0.11 -6.78 6.93
C HIS A 66 -1.11 -7.82 6.42
N LYS A 67 -0.65 -8.98 5.95
CA LYS A 67 -1.51 -10.09 5.54
C LYS A 67 -2.46 -10.51 6.65
N PHE A 68 -1.99 -10.58 7.89
CA PHE A 68 -2.83 -10.93 9.04
C PHE A 68 -3.89 -9.87 9.34
N LEU A 69 -3.49 -8.60 9.37
CA LEU A 69 -4.36 -7.45 9.70
C LEU A 69 -5.42 -7.18 8.63
N TRP A 70 -5.07 -7.38 7.36
CA TRP A 70 -5.92 -7.07 6.21
C TRP A 70 -6.74 -8.27 5.73
N ARG A 71 -6.96 -9.28 6.58
CA ARG A 71 -7.85 -10.41 6.24
C ARG A 71 -9.29 -9.89 6.12
N PRO A 72 -9.92 -10.01 4.94
CA PRO A 72 -11.25 -9.48 4.75
C PRO A 72 -12.28 -10.33 5.50
N ASN A 73 -13.24 -9.68 6.17
CA ASN A 73 -14.44 -10.33 6.71
C ASN A 73 -15.42 -10.72 5.57
N ALA A 74 -16.50 -11.43 5.91
CA ALA A 74 -17.46 -11.93 4.91
C ALA A 74 -18.08 -10.81 4.06
N ALA A 75 -18.42 -9.66 4.65
CA ALA A 75 -18.97 -8.52 3.92
C ALA A 75 -17.95 -7.91 2.95
N GLN A 76 -16.69 -7.76 3.40
CA GLN A 76 -15.60 -7.28 2.56
C GLN A 76 -15.31 -8.25 1.41
N GLN A 77 -15.33 -9.57 1.65
CA GLN A 77 -15.16 -10.57 0.60
C GLN A 77 -16.28 -10.49 -0.45
N ALA A 78 -17.54 -10.37 0.00
CA ALA A 78 -18.68 -10.19 -0.90
C ALA A 78 -18.56 -8.91 -1.74
N HIS A 79 -18.10 -7.81 -1.13
CA HIS A 79 -17.84 -6.56 -1.84
C HIS A 79 -16.73 -6.69 -2.88
N ILE A 80 -15.60 -7.30 -2.51
CA ILE A 80 -14.47 -7.56 -3.43
C ILE A 80 -14.95 -8.39 -4.63
N ALA A 81 -15.75 -9.44 -4.39
CA ALA A 81 -16.31 -10.26 -5.45
C ALA A 81 -17.25 -9.46 -6.37
N ALA A 82 -18.10 -8.61 -5.80
CA ALA A 82 -18.98 -7.74 -6.57
C ALA A 82 -18.21 -6.74 -7.44
N VAL A 83 -17.17 -6.11 -6.90
CA VAL A 83 -16.28 -5.21 -7.65
C VAL A 83 -15.56 -5.98 -8.76
N GLY A 84 -15.00 -7.15 -8.46
CA GLY A 84 -14.32 -8.00 -9.44
C GLY A 84 -15.21 -8.38 -10.62
N LYS A 85 -16.48 -8.70 -10.35
CA LYS A 85 -17.49 -8.94 -11.38
C LYS A 85 -17.80 -7.67 -12.19
N ALA A 86 -17.96 -6.53 -11.52
CA ALA A 86 -18.28 -5.26 -12.16
C ALA A 86 -17.17 -4.77 -13.10
N ILE A 87 -15.91 -4.88 -12.69
CA ILE A 87 -14.75 -4.50 -13.51
C ILE A 87 -14.37 -5.59 -14.52
N ARG A 88 -14.98 -6.78 -14.45
CA ARG A 88 -14.64 -7.95 -15.29
C ARG A 88 -13.17 -8.34 -15.15
N TRP A 89 -12.73 -8.53 -13.90
CA TRP A 89 -11.33 -8.83 -13.57
C TRP A 89 -10.77 -10.01 -14.41
N PRO A 90 -9.64 -9.83 -15.12
CA PRO A 90 -9.10 -10.85 -16.02
C PRO A 90 -8.21 -11.84 -15.24
N SER A 91 -8.82 -12.73 -14.45
CA SER A 91 -8.09 -13.61 -13.51
C SER A 91 -7.05 -14.56 -14.13
N ASN A 92 -7.12 -14.79 -15.44
CA ASN A 92 -6.29 -15.77 -16.16
C ASN A 92 -5.31 -15.12 -17.14
N GLU A 93 -5.22 -13.80 -17.16
CA GLU A 93 -4.31 -13.07 -18.05
C GLU A 93 -3.34 -12.21 -17.24
N PRO A 94 -2.09 -12.04 -17.70
CA PRO A 94 -1.14 -11.16 -17.04
C PRO A 94 -1.68 -9.74 -16.92
N ILE A 95 -1.63 -9.18 -15.71
CA ILE A 95 -2.14 -7.85 -15.39
C ILE A 95 -1.10 -7.03 -14.60
N VAL A 96 -1.02 -5.75 -14.94
CA VAL A 96 -0.17 -4.77 -14.25
C VAL A 96 -1.03 -3.85 -13.40
N GLY A 97 -0.67 -3.69 -12.14
CA GLY A 97 -1.28 -2.72 -11.24
C GLY A 97 -0.58 -1.38 -11.38
N MET A 98 -1.33 -0.34 -11.76
CA MET A 98 -0.86 1.04 -11.76
C MET A 98 -1.59 1.80 -10.67
N HIS A 99 -0.84 2.33 -9.70
CA HIS A 99 -1.41 3.26 -8.71
C HIS A 99 -0.87 4.66 -8.94
N ILE A 100 -1.75 5.59 -9.32
CA ILE A 100 -1.42 6.99 -9.56
C ILE A 100 -2.15 7.83 -8.52
N ARG A 101 -1.42 8.31 -7.52
CA ARG A 101 -1.95 9.21 -6.49
C ARG A 101 -1.74 10.65 -6.96
N ARG A 102 -2.77 11.50 -6.92
CA ARG A 102 -2.71 12.90 -7.38
C ARG A 102 -3.28 13.94 -6.41
N GLY A 103 -4.05 13.52 -5.40
CA GLY A 103 -4.78 14.46 -4.54
C GLY A 103 -3.91 15.56 -3.95
N ALA A 104 -4.40 16.80 -4.03
CA ALA A 104 -3.74 18.04 -3.59
C ALA A 104 -3.23 18.01 -2.14
N ASP A 105 -3.73 17.08 -1.32
CA ASP A 105 -3.32 16.79 0.05
C ASP A 105 -1.93 16.15 0.14
N LYS A 106 -1.56 15.28 -0.79
CA LYS A 106 -0.23 14.63 -0.77
C LYS A 106 0.88 15.64 -1.03
N TRP A 107 0.69 16.57 -1.97
CA TRP A 107 1.69 17.62 -2.28
C TRP A 107 1.78 18.71 -1.22
N LYS A 108 0.70 18.93 -0.47
CA LYS A 108 0.66 19.86 0.68
C LYS A 108 0.99 19.17 2.01
N GLY A 109 1.20 17.86 2.01
CA GLY A 109 1.30 17.03 3.20
C GLY A 109 2.70 16.99 3.81
N GLU A 110 2.74 16.76 5.12
CA GLU A 110 3.95 16.59 5.91
C GLU A 110 4.87 15.48 5.36
N GLU A 111 4.31 14.40 4.80
CA GLU A 111 5.09 13.30 4.21
C GLU A 111 5.97 13.79 3.06
N MET A 112 5.46 14.62 2.15
CA MET A 112 6.25 15.19 1.05
C MET A 112 7.24 16.26 1.53
N ARG A 113 6.89 17.01 2.59
CA ARG A 113 7.82 17.94 3.25
C ARG A 113 9.00 17.20 3.90
N LEU A 114 8.75 16.06 4.55
CA LEU A 114 9.79 15.25 5.18
C LEU A 114 10.67 14.56 4.11
N LEU A 115 10.07 13.99 3.07
CA LEU A 115 10.81 13.35 1.97
C LEU A 115 11.68 14.34 1.20
N SER A 116 11.20 15.56 0.95
CA SER A 116 11.98 16.62 0.30
C SER A 116 13.15 17.14 1.14
N LYS A 117 13.07 17.02 2.48
CA LYS A 117 14.18 17.34 3.40
C LYS A 117 15.18 16.19 3.55
N ALA A 118 14.69 14.96 3.51
CA ALA A 118 15.49 13.75 3.74
C ALA A 118 16.24 13.25 2.50
N ALA A 119 15.99 13.80 1.31
CA ALA A 119 16.70 13.47 0.07
C ALA A 119 17.73 14.56 -0.27
N PRO A 120 19.02 14.38 0.10
CA PRO A 120 20.07 15.28 -0.33
C PRO A 120 20.37 14.99 -1.81
N GLY A 121 20.00 15.89 -2.73
CA GLY A 121 20.33 15.72 -4.15
C GLY A 121 19.34 16.27 -5.19
N GLY A 122 18.18 16.81 -4.79
CA GLY A 122 17.27 17.49 -5.73
C GLY A 122 16.49 16.60 -6.71
N GLU A 123 16.83 15.31 -6.85
CA GLU A 123 16.09 14.32 -7.66
C GLU A 123 14.62 14.21 -7.26
N TYR A 124 14.33 14.30 -5.96
CA TYR A 124 12.96 14.31 -5.46
C TYR A 124 12.19 15.54 -5.92
N LYS A 125 12.83 16.71 -5.86
CA LYS A 125 12.27 17.97 -6.37
C LYS A 125 12.05 17.90 -7.89
N PHE A 126 12.88 17.13 -8.61
CA PHE A 126 12.74 16.88 -10.04
C PHE A 126 11.54 15.98 -10.38
N ILE A 127 11.35 14.86 -9.68
CA ILE A 127 10.22 13.93 -9.88
C ILE A 127 8.90 14.59 -9.49
N ILE A 128 8.87 15.29 -8.35
CA ILE A 128 7.72 16.05 -7.88
C ILE A 128 7.43 17.24 -8.80
N GLY A 129 8.47 18.02 -9.15
CA GLY A 129 8.35 19.25 -9.93
C GLY A 129 7.90 19.02 -11.38
N ARG A 130 8.13 17.83 -11.93
CA ARG A 130 7.60 17.43 -13.24
C ARG A 130 6.26 16.68 -13.20
N GLY A 131 5.74 16.36 -12.01
CA GLY A 131 4.50 15.59 -11.89
C GLY A 131 4.57 14.18 -12.50
N LEU A 132 5.76 13.57 -12.58
CA LEU A 132 5.98 12.28 -13.26
C LEU A 132 5.20 11.15 -12.60
N ALA A 133 5.26 11.08 -11.26
CA ALA A 133 4.52 10.11 -10.44
C ALA A 133 2.98 10.30 -10.49
N ASN A 134 2.54 11.37 -11.16
CA ASN A 134 1.14 11.74 -11.34
C ASN A 134 0.72 11.64 -12.80
N ASN A 135 1.57 11.20 -13.71
CA ASN A 135 1.26 11.28 -15.13
C ASN A 135 1.28 9.87 -15.73
N LEU A 136 0.10 9.46 -16.21
CA LEU A 136 -0.13 8.14 -16.77
C LEU A 136 0.83 7.83 -17.92
N THR A 137 1.26 8.82 -18.69
CA THR A 137 2.23 8.63 -19.78
C THR A 137 3.52 7.98 -19.27
N TYR A 138 4.08 8.44 -18.15
CA TYR A 138 5.32 7.87 -17.62
C TYR A 138 5.13 6.44 -17.07
N PHE A 139 3.94 6.14 -16.54
CA PHE A 139 3.62 4.78 -16.12
C PHE A 139 3.49 3.85 -17.32
N VAL A 140 2.90 4.33 -18.41
CA VAL A 140 2.80 3.61 -19.68
C VAL A 140 4.18 3.41 -20.31
N GLU A 141 5.05 4.42 -20.31
CA GLU A 141 6.44 4.29 -20.78
C GLU A 141 7.23 3.25 -19.96
N ALA A 142 7.06 3.23 -18.64
CA ALA A 142 7.65 2.21 -17.79
C ALA A 142 7.13 0.81 -18.13
N LEU A 143 5.82 0.67 -18.40
CA LEU A 143 5.23 -0.59 -18.84
C LEU A 143 5.73 -1.01 -20.23
N ASP A 144 5.88 -0.06 -21.16
CA ASP A 144 6.43 -0.32 -22.49
C ASP A 144 7.85 -0.89 -22.41
N ALA A 145 8.71 -0.28 -21.59
CA ALA A 145 10.06 -0.75 -21.35
C ALA A 145 10.10 -2.16 -20.73
N VAL A 146 9.14 -2.49 -19.84
CA VAL A 146 8.99 -3.84 -19.30
C VAL A 146 8.58 -4.81 -20.41
N ASN A 147 7.57 -4.46 -21.20
CA ASN A 147 7.07 -5.31 -22.27
C ASN A 147 8.12 -5.57 -23.35
N GLN A 148 8.96 -4.58 -23.65
CA GLN A 148 10.12 -4.76 -24.54
C GLN A 148 11.07 -5.85 -24.01
N LYS A 149 11.47 -5.78 -22.73
CA LYS A 149 12.33 -6.80 -22.11
C LYS A 149 11.68 -8.18 -22.04
N ARG A 150 10.36 -8.24 -21.84
CA ARG A 150 9.61 -9.50 -21.88
C ARG A 150 9.63 -10.10 -23.27
N GLN A 151 9.45 -9.28 -24.30
CA GLN A 151 9.53 -9.70 -25.70
C GLN A 151 10.92 -10.24 -26.07
N GLU A 152 12.00 -9.57 -25.62
CA GLU A 152 13.38 -10.06 -25.79
C GLU A 152 13.58 -11.46 -25.17
N ARG A 153 12.82 -11.79 -24.12
CA ARG A 153 12.82 -13.09 -23.44
C ARG A 153 11.78 -14.07 -23.97
N SER A 154 11.09 -13.73 -25.06
CA SER A 154 9.95 -14.50 -25.59
C SER A 154 8.82 -14.74 -24.57
N GLU A 155 8.65 -13.83 -23.60
CA GLU A 155 7.56 -13.84 -22.64
C GLU A 155 6.35 -13.05 -23.16
N LEU A 156 5.14 -13.44 -22.75
CA LEU A 156 3.92 -12.71 -23.11
C LEU A 156 3.94 -11.28 -22.54
N PRO A 157 3.61 -10.25 -23.36
CA PRO A 157 3.51 -8.89 -22.88
C PRO A 157 2.28 -8.71 -22.01
N PHE A 158 2.37 -7.77 -21.08
CA PHE A 158 1.22 -7.29 -20.35
C PHE A 158 0.33 -6.44 -21.25
N LYS A 159 -0.94 -6.83 -21.38
CA LYS A 159 -1.97 -6.05 -22.09
C LYS A 159 -3.03 -5.48 -21.16
N ASN A 160 -3.16 -6.06 -19.97
CA ASN A 160 -4.16 -5.67 -18.97
C ASN A 160 -3.53 -4.76 -17.92
N VAL A 161 -4.21 -3.66 -17.62
CA VAL A 161 -3.78 -2.69 -16.61
C VAL A 161 -4.91 -2.45 -15.62
N TYR A 162 -4.71 -2.79 -14.35
CA TYR A 162 -5.58 -2.31 -13.28
C TYR A 162 -5.10 -0.93 -12.83
N LEU A 163 -5.91 0.09 -13.09
CA LEU A 163 -5.59 1.50 -12.81
C LEU A 163 -6.34 1.96 -11.57
N ALA A 164 -5.59 2.17 -10.48
CA ALA A 164 -6.06 2.79 -9.26
C ALA A 164 -5.63 4.26 -9.25
N SER A 165 -6.59 5.17 -9.23
CA SER A 165 -6.30 6.59 -9.06
C SER A 165 -7.42 7.28 -8.31
N ASP A 166 -7.03 8.30 -7.56
CA ASP A 166 -7.91 9.18 -6.82
C ASP A 166 -8.28 10.45 -7.61
N ASP A 167 -7.90 10.52 -8.89
CA ASP A 167 -8.16 11.63 -9.80
C ASP A 167 -8.86 11.11 -11.07
N ALA A 168 -10.10 11.56 -11.30
CA ALA A 168 -10.89 11.20 -12.47
C ALA A 168 -10.23 11.59 -13.81
N SER A 169 -9.38 12.62 -13.83
CA SER A 169 -8.68 13.02 -15.06
C SER A 169 -7.66 11.97 -15.53
N ILE A 170 -7.11 11.18 -14.61
CA ILE A 170 -6.22 10.05 -14.95
C ILE A 170 -6.97 8.97 -15.71
N ILE A 171 -8.20 8.70 -15.31
CA ILE A 171 -9.06 7.71 -15.98
C ILE A 171 -9.37 8.19 -17.39
N LYS A 172 -9.69 9.47 -17.57
CA LYS A 172 -9.88 10.06 -18.90
C LYS A 172 -8.62 9.97 -19.75
N SER A 173 -7.43 10.21 -19.18
CA SER A 173 -6.17 10.06 -19.89
C SER A 173 -5.90 8.62 -20.36
N ALA A 174 -6.45 7.60 -19.68
CA ALA A 174 -6.28 6.21 -20.07
C ALA A 174 -6.95 5.87 -21.42
N GLU A 175 -7.98 6.62 -21.81
CA GLU A 175 -8.64 6.47 -23.12
C GLU A 175 -7.65 6.65 -24.28
N GLY A 176 -6.69 7.57 -24.14
CA GLY A 176 -5.64 7.81 -25.14
C GLY A 176 -4.73 6.59 -25.38
N PHE A 177 -4.65 5.68 -24.40
CA PHE A 177 -3.82 4.47 -24.46
C PHE A 177 -4.64 3.19 -24.69
N ALA A 178 -5.96 3.29 -24.86
CA ALA A 178 -6.86 2.14 -25.00
C ALA A 178 -6.58 1.30 -26.25
N HIS A 179 -5.93 1.86 -27.26
CA HIS A 179 -5.47 1.14 -28.45
C HIS A 179 -4.31 0.16 -28.18
N ARG A 180 -3.64 0.29 -27.02
CA ARG A 180 -2.47 -0.52 -26.62
C ARG A 180 -2.76 -1.42 -25.43
N TYR A 181 -3.53 -0.88 -24.48
CA TYR A 181 -3.78 -1.52 -23.19
C TYR A 181 -5.26 -1.55 -22.87
N ARG A 182 -5.70 -2.64 -22.24
CA ARG A 182 -7.04 -2.77 -21.67
C ARG A 182 -6.99 -2.34 -20.21
N PHE A 183 -7.60 -1.19 -19.92
CA PHE A 183 -7.65 -0.64 -18.57
C PHE A 183 -8.87 -1.16 -17.80
N PHE A 184 -8.62 -1.54 -16.56
CA PHE A 184 -9.59 -1.96 -15.56
C PHE A 184 -9.52 -0.97 -14.40
N PHE A 185 -10.65 -0.40 -14.00
CA PHE A 185 -10.72 0.50 -12.86
C PHE A 185 -12.12 0.45 -12.29
N ASN A 186 -12.27 0.76 -11.02
CA ASN A 186 -13.58 0.91 -10.41
C ASN A 186 -13.99 2.40 -10.47
N PRO A 187 -15.07 2.74 -11.20
CA PRO A 187 -15.49 4.14 -11.35
C PRO A 187 -15.87 4.84 -10.04
N LYS A 188 -16.09 4.09 -8.95
CA LYS A 188 -16.37 4.66 -7.63
C LYS A 188 -15.11 5.20 -6.94
N GLU A 189 -13.93 4.66 -7.25
CA GLU A 189 -12.64 5.04 -6.66
C GLU A 189 -12.18 6.43 -7.11
N ALA A 190 -12.56 6.82 -8.33
CA ALA A 190 -12.20 8.09 -8.96
C ALA A 190 -13.00 9.30 -8.42
N ARG A 191 -13.92 9.07 -7.48
CA ARG A 191 -14.77 10.12 -6.92
C ARG A 191 -14.01 10.89 -5.85
N ASN A 192 -14.36 12.18 -5.75
CA ASN A 192 -13.72 13.25 -4.98
C ASN A 192 -13.06 12.84 -3.63
N VAL A 193 -12.02 13.58 -3.23
CA VAL A 193 -11.28 13.39 -1.96
C VAL A 193 -12.20 13.23 -0.74
N ASP A 194 -13.33 13.94 -0.73
CA ASP A 194 -14.34 13.94 0.35
C ASP A 194 -15.01 12.58 0.56
N TYR A 195 -15.08 11.75 -0.48
CA TYR A 195 -15.66 10.41 -0.36
C TYR A 195 -14.79 9.47 0.47
N ARG A 196 -13.47 9.73 0.61
CA ARG A 196 -12.50 8.80 1.23
C ARG A 196 -12.72 8.49 2.70
N PHE A 197 -13.47 9.32 3.41
CA PHE A 197 -13.69 9.19 4.86
C PHE A 197 -15.07 8.63 5.24
N THR A 198 -15.81 8.05 4.30
CA THR A 198 -17.10 7.40 4.57
C THR A 198 -16.96 5.90 4.80
N ALA A 199 -17.91 5.25 5.49
CA ALA A 199 -17.86 3.79 5.67
C ALA A 199 -17.88 3.03 4.33
N VAL A 200 -18.58 3.60 3.33
CA VAL A 200 -18.68 3.05 1.96
C VAL A 200 -17.33 3.13 1.24
N SER A 201 -16.55 4.20 1.44
CA SER A 201 -15.20 4.29 0.87
C SER A 201 -14.20 3.34 1.49
N GLY A 202 -14.43 2.88 2.72
CA GLY A 202 -13.58 1.89 3.38
C GLY A 202 -13.55 0.55 2.62
N TYR A 203 -14.72 0.09 2.12
CA TYR A 203 -14.81 -1.15 1.35
C TYR A 203 -14.26 -1.01 -0.06
N ASP A 204 -14.51 0.13 -0.73
CA ASP A 204 -13.91 0.43 -2.03
C ASP A 204 -12.38 0.51 -1.92
N LEU A 205 -11.85 1.14 -0.87
CA LEU A 205 -10.40 1.20 -0.61
C LEU A 205 -9.79 -0.19 -0.38
N PHE A 206 -10.51 -1.06 0.33
CA PHE A 206 -10.13 -2.46 0.52
C PHE A 206 -10.08 -3.21 -0.82
N ALA A 207 -11.07 -2.99 -1.69
CA ALA A 207 -11.09 -3.59 -3.01
C ALA A 207 -9.90 -3.10 -3.87
N VAL A 208 -9.58 -1.82 -3.85
CA VAL A 208 -8.39 -1.27 -4.54
C VAL A 208 -7.12 -1.99 -4.10
N LEU A 209 -6.88 -2.06 -2.79
CA LEU A 209 -5.69 -2.73 -2.24
C LEU A 209 -5.65 -4.20 -2.65
N HIS A 210 -6.80 -4.87 -2.61
CA HIS A 210 -6.92 -6.26 -3.00
C HIS A 210 -6.53 -6.46 -4.45
N PHE A 211 -7.09 -5.69 -5.38
CA PHE A 211 -6.83 -5.85 -6.80
C PHE A 211 -5.41 -5.44 -7.19
N LEU A 212 -4.86 -4.36 -6.61
CA LEU A 212 -3.45 -4.02 -6.78
C LEU A 212 -2.52 -5.15 -6.28
N ALA A 213 -2.81 -5.73 -5.12
CA ALA A 213 -2.01 -6.83 -4.56
C ALA A 213 -2.14 -8.15 -5.35
N LYS A 214 -3.14 -8.26 -6.24
CA LYS A 214 -3.40 -9.42 -7.08
C LYS A 214 -2.84 -9.31 -8.50
N THR A 215 -2.16 -8.22 -8.83
CA THR A 215 -1.49 -8.09 -10.13
C THR A 215 -0.16 -8.83 -10.16
N ASP A 216 0.39 -9.06 -11.35
CA ASP A 216 1.67 -9.76 -11.56
C ASP A 216 2.86 -8.82 -11.41
N LEU A 217 2.67 -7.56 -11.81
CA LEU A 217 3.62 -6.47 -11.65
C LEU A 217 2.85 -5.26 -11.10
N MET A 218 3.54 -4.44 -10.31
CA MET A 218 3.00 -3.16 -9.87
C MET A 218 3.94 -2.02 -10.30
N ILE A 219 3.38 -0.93 -10.84
CA ILE A 219 4.06 0.34 -11.16
C ILE A 219 3.38 1.45 -10.34
N PHE A 220 4.12 2.11 -9.44
CA PHE A 220 3.50 2.97 -8.42
C PHE A 220 4.50 3.91 -7.75
N PRO A 221 4.04 4.99 -7.09
CA PRO A 221 4.89 5.79 -6.21
C PRO A 221 5.03 5.09 -4.86
N MET A 222 6.26 4.71 -4.49
CA MET A 222 6.59 4.20 -3.16
C MET A 222 6.49 5.27 -2.08
N SER A 223 6.43 6.56 -2.42
CA SER A 223 6.09 7.64 -1.47
C SER A 223 4.68 7.52 -0.91
N SER A 224 3.78 6.75 -1.53
CA SER A 224 2.43 6.56 -1.01
C SER A 224 2.36 5.35 -0.08
N CYS A 225 1.95 5.57 1.17
CA CYS A 225 1.68 4.51 2.13
C CYS A 225 0.69 3.45 1.60
N PHE A 226 -0.24 3.87 0.76
CA PHE A 226 -1.20 3.02 0.09
C PHE A 226 -0.53 2.05 -0.89
N SER A 227 0.38 2.55 -1.74
CA SER A 227 1.14 1.68 -2.65
C SER A 227 2.04 0.71 -1.89
N ARG A 228 2.71 1.21 -0.84
CA ARG A 228 3.56 0.36 0.02
C ARG A 228 2.74 -0.78 0.64
N MET A 229 1.52 -0.49 1.08
CA MET A 229 0.60 -1.49 1.63
C MET A 229 0.23 -2.55 0.58
N ALA A 230 -0.24 -2.13 -0.60
CA ALA A 230 -0.60 -3.05 -1.68
C ALA A 230 0.59 -3.93 -2.10
N PHE A 231 1.79 -3.36 -2.22
CA PHE A 231 2.99 -4.10 -2.56
C PHE A 231 3.39 -5.10 -1.46
N LEU A 232 3.24 -4.75 -0.19
CA LEU A 232 3.43 -5.70 0.91
C LEU A 232 2.42 -6.84 0.82
N LEU A 233 1.14 -6.57 0.57
CA LEU A 233 0.13 -7.62 0.39
C LEU A 233 0.44 -8.53 -0.82
N GLN A 234 0.99 -7.97 -1.90
CA GLN A 234 1.48 -8.72 -3.05
C GLN A 234 2.63 -9.67 -2.65
N ILE A 235 3.66 -9.16 -1.95
CA ILE A 235 4.78 -9.95 -1.43
C ILE A 235 4.30 -11.07 -0.50
N ALA A 236 3.28 -10.81 0.32
CA ALA A 236 2.74 -11.80 1.25
C ALA A 236 2.06 -13.00 0.55
N SER A 237 1.68 -12.81 -0.71
CA SER A 237 1.10 -13.84 -1.59
C SER A 237 2.16 -14.46 -2.50
N HIS A 238 3.09 -13.63 -3.00
CA HIS A 238 4.16 -14.01 -3.91
C HIS A 238 5.48 -13.40 -3.42
N PRO A 239 6.32 -14.14 -2.67
CA PRO A 239 7.55 -13.60 -2.07
C PRO A 239 8.55 -13.02 -3.07
N SER A 240 8.51 -13.48 -4.33
CA SER A 240 9.32 -13.00 -5.45
C SER A 240 8.70 -11.81 -6.20
N ALA A 241 7.58 -11.26 -5.73
CA ALA A 241 6.91 -10.12 -6.36
C ALA A 241 7.87 -8.95 -6.54
N PHE A 242 7.82 -8.36 -7.74
CA PHE A 242 8.62 -7.22 -8.12
C PHE A 242 7.72 -6.03 -8.44
N GLY A 243 8.18 -4.82 -8.11
CA GLY A 243 7.47 -3.59 -8.36
C GLY A 243 8.41 -2.50 -8.85
N ILE A 244 7.92 -1.63 -9.73
CA ILE A 244 8.63 -0.48 -10.26
C ILE A 244 8.13 0.75 -9.53
N SER A 245 9.04 1.40 -8.80
CA SER A 245 8.73 2.66 -8.16
C SER A 245 8.99 3.84 -9.07
N MET A 246 8.05 4.78 -9.12
CA MET A 246 8.15 6.01 -9.93
C MET A 246 8.81 7.18 -9.17
N ASP A 247 9.16 7.00 -7.89
CA ASP A 247 9.77 8.05 -7.07
C ASP A 247 10.89 7.58 -6.14
N VAL A 248 10.61 6.69 -5.20
CA VAL A 248 11.60 6.22 -4.21
C VAL A 248 11.75 4.72 -4.12
N SER A 249 12.89 4.31 -3.61
CA SER A 249 13.07 2.98 -3.07
C SER A 249 12.04 2.67 -1.97
N PHE A 250 11.70 1.39 -1.82
CA PHE A 250 10.84 0.92 -0.73
C PHE A 250 11.41 1.33 0.64
N TYR A 251 10.57 1.89 1.50
CA TYR A 251 10.90 2.19 2.88
C TYR A 251 9.71 1.88 3.80
N LEU A 252 9.97 1.69 5.09
CA LEU A 252 8.94 1.62 6.11
C LEU A 252 8.99 2.94 6.88
N ASN A 253 7.83 3.50 7.21
CA ASN A 253 7.82 4.67 8.09
C ASN A 253 8.45 4.24 9.43
N PRO A 254 9.39 5.04 9.97
CA PRO A 254 9.99 4.79 11.27
C PRO A 254 8.95 4.80 12.40
#